data_AF-A0A1S8WUW7-F1
#
_entry.id   AF-A0A1S8WUW7-F1
#
_cell.length_a   1.000
_cell.length_b   1.000
_cell.length_c   1.000
_cell.angle_alpha   90.00
_cell.angle_beta   90.00
_cell.angle_gamma   90.00
#
_symmetry.space_group_name_H-M   'P 1'
#
loop_
_entity.id
_entity.type
_entity.pdbx_description
1 polymer ?
#
loop_
_entity_poly.entity_id
_entity_poly.type
_entity_poly.pdbx_seq_one_letter_code
_entity_poly.pdbx_strand_id
1 'polypeptide(L)'
;MELAQQNGVVTILNPAPPTVPIQGANHLEVLKKLLAVSDYCCPNETEALQLAHCYGHIAPEFDPKKGNMDPLLSTFRQCLLWLSNQGVKHPIITMGSKGTVALLETTKIPDQLPPDVSIVHTKQLRTGILANFVILHLSAPTISDAVDTTGAGDSFVGALAHFISRHPNLGPVEHIRRAIWVASQSIRKAGTQSSYPGRNELPSSLFGTDEFIWPTI
;
A
#
# COMPACT_ATOMS: atom_id res chain seq x y z
N MET A 1 15.26 9.71 5.93
CA MET A 1 14.88 9.17 4.61
C MET A 1 15.68 9.82 3.48
N GLU A 2 15.93 11.13 3.50
CA GLU A 2 16.80 11.81 2.51
C GLU A 2 18.17 11.14 2.34
N LEU A 3 18.85 10.82 3.45
CA LEU A 3 20.13 10.09 3.42
C LEU A 3 20.01 8.71 2.74
N ALA A 4 18.91 7.99 2.96
CA ALA A 4 18.68 6.69 2.34
C ALA A 4 18.52 6.84 0.82
N GLN A 5 17.70 7.81 0.37
CA GLN A 5 17.50 8.10 -1.05
C GLN A 5 18.82 8.52 -1.73
N GLN A 6 19.64 9.37 -1.10
CA GLN A 6 20.94 9.79 -1.60
C GLN A 6 21.92 8.62 -1.82
N ASN A 7 21.74 7.52 -1.08
CA ASN A 7 22.54 6.31 -1.19
C ASN A 7 21.83 5.20 -2.00
N GLY A 8 20.71 5.49 -2.67
CA GLY A 8 19.96 4.50 -3.45
C GLY A 8 19.29 3.41 -2.62
N VAL A 9 19.08 3.64 -1.32
CA VAL A 9 18.39 2.72 -0.41
C VAL A 9 16.88 2.95 -0.49
N VAL A 10 16.11 1.87 -0.62
CA VAL A 10 14.64 1.94 -0.67
C VAL A 10 14.08 2.50 0.63
N THR A 11 13.11 3.40 0.48
CA THR A 11 12.46 4.12 1.57
C THR A 11 10.97 3.77 1.67
N ILE A 12 10.50 3.48 2.88
CA ILE A 12 9.10 3.16 3.18
C ILE A 12 8.62 4.10 4.28
N LEU A 13 7.57 4.85 4.00
CA LEU A 13 6.88 5.71 4.97
C LEU A 13 5.58 5.04 5.41
N ASN A 14 5.41 4.86 6.72
CA ASN A 14 4.09 4.64 7.33
C ASN A 14 3.65 5.97 7.97
N PRO A 15 2.73 6.74 7.36
CA PRO A 15 2.35 8.07 7.86
C PRO A 15 1.31 7.99 8.99
N ALA A 16 1.62 7.23 10.05
CA ALA A 16 0.71 6.90 11.15
C ALA A 16 1.24 7.41 12.52
N PRO A 17 0.37 7.95 13.40
CA PRO A 17 -0.92 8.54 13.04
C PRO A 17 -0.68 9.73 12.09
N PRO A 18 -1.66 10.09 11.26
CA PRO A 18 -1.51 11.23 10.37
C PRO A 18 -1.35 12.49 11.23
N THR A 19 -0.24 13.21 11.05
CA THR A 19 -0.02 14.47 11.77
C THR A 19 -1.10 15.47 11.36
N VAL A 20 -2.07 15.69 12.26
CA VAL A 20 -3.00 16.81 12.15
C VAL A 20 -2.19 18.10 12.38
N PRO A 21 -2.40 19.18 11.61
CA PRO A 21 -1.69 20.42 11.85
C PRO A 21 -2.05 20.96 13.26
N ILE A 22 -1.12 20.83 14.20
CA ILE A 22 -1.16 21.57 15.47
C ILE A 22 -0.68 23.00 15.16
N GLN A 23 -1.43 24.02 15.60
CA GLN A 23 -1.06 25.42 15.40
C GLN A 23 0.37 25.68 15.93
N GLY A 24 1.25 26.19 15.06
CA GLY A 24 2.59 26.67 15.43
C GLY A 24 3.77 25.76 15.06
N ALA A 25 3.55 24.56 14.54
CA ALA A 25 4.64 23.67 14.12
C ALA A 25 4.60 23.37 12.61
N ASN A 26 5.79 23.33 11.99
CA ASN A 26 6.00 23.21 10.55
C ASN A 26 5.76 21.78 10.00
N HIS A 27 4.76 21.08 10.53
CA HIS A 27 4.46 19.68 10.24
C HIS A 27 4.22 19.41 8.75
N LEU A 28 3.61 20.37 8.04
CA LEU A 28 3.37 20.25 6.60
C LEU A 28 4.65 20.25 5.78
N GLU A 29 5.64 21.07 6.13
CA GLU A 29 6.92 21.06 5.41
C GLU A 29 7.67 19.75 5.62
N VAL A 30 7.67 19.24 6.87
CA VAL A 30 8.28 17.93 7.18
C VAL A 30 7.58 16.81 6.41
N LEU A 31 6.25 16.78 6.41
CA LEU A 31 5.47 15.79 5.66
C LEU A 31 5.78 15.85 4.16
N LYS A 32 5.82 17.04 3.56
CA LYS A 32 6.16 17.21 2.13
C LYS A 32 7.56 16.66 1.83
N LYS A 33 8.55 16.94 2.69
CA LYS A 33 9.90 16.40 2.53
C LYS A 33 9.93 14.88 2.63
N LEU A 34 9.22 14.31 3.60
CA LEU A 34 9.12 12.85 3.76
C LEU A 34 8.47 12.18 2.54
N LEU A 35 7.32 12.70 2.08
CA LEU A 35 6.63 12.16 0.91
C LEU A 35 7.47 12.25 -0.36
N ALA A 36 8.16 13.36 -0.59
CA ALA A 36 9.00 13.58 -1.76
C ALA A 36 10.18 12.61 -1.87
N VAL A 37 10.61 12.02 -0.75
CA VAL A 37 11.72 11.07 -0.71
C VAL A 37 11.30 9.65 -0.37
N SER A 38 10.01 9.33 -0.54
CA SER A 38 9.45 7.99 -0.27
C SER A 38 9.29 7.17 -1.54
N ASP A 39 9.91 6.00 -1.61
CA ASP A 39 9.62 5.02 -2.66
C ASP A 39 8.24 4.40 -2.42
N TYR A 40 7.95 4.03 -1.17
CA TYR A 40 6.64 3.53 -0.75
C TYR A 40 6.06 4.43 0.35
N CYS A 41 4.75 4.67 0.30
CA CYS A 41 4.00 5.30 1.39
C CYS A 41 2.75 4.46 1.64
N CYS A 42 2.55 4.02 2.89
CA CYS A 42 1.59 2.97 3.24
C CYS A 42 0.50 3.42 4.25
N PRO A 43 -0.28 4.49 4.00
CA PRO A 43 -1.37 4.87 4.89
C PRO A 43 -2.48 3.80 4.91
N ASN A 44 -3.28 3.80 5.99
CA ASN A 44 -4.62 3.20 5.96
C ASN A 44 -5.65 4.14 5.30
N GLU A 45 -6.89 3.66 5.16
CA GLU A 45 -8.00 4.42 4.57
C GLU A 45 -8.20 5.80 5.22
N THR A 46 -8.18 5.86 6.55
CA THR A 46 -8.42 7.10 7.32
C THR A 46 -7.26 8.08 7.15
N GLU A 47 -6.03 7.59 7.24
CA GLU A 47 -4.80 8.37 7.02
C GLU A 47 -4.76 8.95 5.61
N ALA A 48 -5.04 8.14 4.59
CA ALA A 48 -5.02 8.57 3.19
C ALA A 48 -6.02 9.70 2.95
N LEU A 49 -7.25 9.55 3.48
CA LEU A 49 -8.30 10.57 3.40
C LEU A 49 -7.91 11.85 4.13
N GLN A 50 -7.36 11.74 5.34
CA GLN A 50 -6.95 12.90 6.12
C GLN A 50 -5.80 13.66 5.45
N LEU A 51 -4.79 12.96 4.92
CA LEU A 51 -3.71 13.56 4.16
C LEU A 51 -4.22 14.28 2.91
N ALA A 52 -5.06 13.61 2.11
CA ALA A 52 -5.62 14.15 0.88
C ALA A 52 -6.60 15.32 1.13
N HIS A 53 -7.38 15.27 2.20
CA HIS A 53 -8.35 16.32 2.53
C HIS A 53 -7.66 17.54 3.16
N CYS A 54 -6.83 17.34 4.18
CA CYS A 54 -6.17 18.44 4.91
C CYS A 54 -5.10 19.16 4.07
N TYR A 55 -4.47 18.46 3.12
CA TYR A 55 -3.34 19.02 2.37
C TYR A 55 -3.52 19.00 0.84
N GLY A 56 -4.40 18.16 0.32
CA GLY A 56 -4.71 18.09 -1.11
C GLY A 56 -6.00 18.77 -1.52
N HIS A 57 -6.86 19.16 -0.56
CA HIS A 57 -8.21 19.66 -0.80
C HIS A 57 -9.05 18.77 -1.73
N ILE A 58 -8.81 17.46 -1.69
CA ILE A 58 -9.59 16.50 -2.46
C ILE A 58 -10.93 16.30 -1.77
N ALA A 59 -12.01 16.65 -2.46
CA ALA A 59 -13.35 16.26 -2.10
C ALA A 59 -13.67 14.88 -2.72
N PRO A 60 -14.45 14.01 -2.05
CA PRO A 60 -14.96 12.81 -2.68
C PRO A 60 -15.74 13.17 -3.96
N GLU A 61 -15.35 12.63 -5.11
CA GLU A 61 -16.15 12.76 -6.34
C GLU A 61 -17.35 11.81 -6.26
N PHE A 62 -18.54 12.36 -6.02
CA PHE A 62 -19.78 11.65 -6.30
C PHE A 62 -20.27 12.04 -7.70
N ASP A 63 -19.97 11.21 -8.69
CA ASP A 63 -20.46 11.40 -10.05
C ASP A 63 -21.56 10.36 -10.35
N PRO A 64 -22.85 10.74 -10.23
CA PRO A 64 -23.97 9.82 -10.46
C PRO A 64 -24.07 9.34 -11.92
N LYS A 65 -23.27 9.86 -12.85
CA LYS A 65 -23.25 9.48 -14.27
C LYS A 65 -22.10 8.53 -14.64
N LYS A 66 -21.07 8.37 -13.79
CA LYS A 66 -20.01 7.35 -13.96
C LYS A 66 -20.51 6.04 -13.33
N GLY A 67 -20.98 5.12 -14.16
CA GLY A 67 -21.56 3.85 -13.70
C GLY A 67 -20.66 3.04 -12.75
N ASN A 68 -21.31 2.39 -11.77
CA ASN A 68 -20.93 1.20 -10.99
C ASN A 68 -19.51 0.99 -10.43
N MET A 69 -18.58 1.96 -10.46
CA MET A 69 -17.40 1.85 -9.59
C MET A 69 -17.80 2.10 -8.14
N ASP A 70 -17.29 1.26 -7.22
CA ASP A 70 -17.40 1.49 -5.78
C ASP A 70 -16.90 2.93 -5.47
N PRO A 71 -17.75 3.80 -4.91
CA PRO A 71 -17.37 5.17 -4.53
C PRO A 71 -16.13 5.25 -3.63
N LEU A 72 -15.81 4.18 -2.91
CA LEU A 72 -14.59 4.09 -2.11
C LEU A 72 -13.35 3.96 -3.00
N LEU A 73 -13.39 3.13 -4.04
CA LEU A 73 -12.27 2.96 -4.96
C LEU A 73 -11.99 4.23 -5.77
N SER A 74 -13.03 4.98 -6.16
CA SER A 74 -12.84 6.27 -6.83
C SER A 74 -12.16 7.31 -5.92
N THR A 75 -12.46 7.28 -4.62
CA THR A 75 -11.87 8.17 -3.62
C THR A 75 -10.41 7.80 -3.35
N PHE A 76 -10.11 6.52 -3.14
CA PHE A 76 -8.74 6.06 -2.92
C PHE A 76 -7.85 6.24 -4.15
N ARG A 77 -8.40 6.12 -5.36
CA ARG A 77 -7.71 6.50 -6.58
C ARG A 77 -7.17 7.94 -6.51
N GLN A 78 -7.99 8.89 -6.06
CA GLN A 78 -7.57 10.29 -5.97
C GLN A 78 -6.51 10.48 -4.88
N CYS A 79 -6.64 9.79 -3.75
CA CYS A 79 -5.63 9.80 -2.68
C CYS A 79 -4.27 9.28 -3.18
N LEU A 80 -4.25 8.16 -3.91
CA LEU A 80 -3.04 7.60 -4.53
C LEU A 80 -2.39 8.58 -5.52
N LEU A 81 -3.19 9.19 -6.39
CA LEU A 81 -2.70 10.19 -7.34
C LEU A 81 -2.12 11.42 -6.64
N TRP A 82 -2.74 11.86 -5.55
CA TRP A 82 -2.23 12.98 -4.75
C TRP A 82 -0.90 12.64 -4.08
N LEU A 83 -0.80 11.47 -3.43
CA LEU A 83 0.46 11.00 -2.84
C LEU A 83 1.57 10.92 -3.89
N SER A 84 1.24 10.39 -5.08
CA SER A 84 2.18 10.34 -6.19
C SER A 84 2.62 11.74 -6.66
N ASN A 85 1.68 12.69 -6.74
CA ASN A 85 2.00 14.09 -7.04
C ASN A 85 2.86 14.78 -5.96
N GLN A 86 2.89 14.27 -4.72
CA GLN A 86 3.82 14.74 -3.68
C GLN A 86 5.23 14.13 -3.82
N GLY A 87 5.44 13.19 -4.74
CA GLY A 87 6.72 12.54 -5.03
C GLY A 87 6.82 11.09 -4.59
N VAL A 88 5.77 10.50 -4.01
CA VAL A 88 5.77 9.07 -3.66
C VAL A 88 5.75 8.22 -4.93
N LYS A 89 6.70 7.29 -5.09
CA LYS A 89 6.76 6.44 -6.30
C LYS A 89 5.66 5.37 -6.34
N HIS A 90 5.42 4.72 -5.21
CA HIS A 90 4.49 3.60 -5.06
C HIS A 90 3.61 3.77 -3.81
N PRO A 91 2.61 4.66 -3.84
CA PRO A 91 1.66 4.78 -2.74
C PRO A 91 0.76 3.54 -2.66
N ILE A 92 0.50 3.08 -1.44
CA ILE A 92 -0.29 1.89 -1.11
C ILE A 92 -1.27 2.26 0.01
N ILE A 93 -2.57 2.11 -0.21
CA ILE A 93 -3.58 2.30 0.84
C ILE A 93 -3.98 0.92 1.35
N THR A 94 -3.79 0.67 2.65
CA THR A 94 -4.26 -0.55 3.32
C THR A 94 -5.73 -0.40 3.70
N MET A 95 -6.52 -1.46 3.50
CA MET A 95 -8.00 -1.45 3.63
C MET A 95 -8.51 -2.63 4.47
N GLY A 96 -7.76 -3.00 5.53
CA GLY A 96 -8.13 -4.11 6.42
C GLY A 96 -8.41 -5.41 5.67
N SER A 97 -9.60 -6.00 5.88
CA SER A 97 -10.01 -7.26 5.24
C SER A 97 -10.20 -7.17 3.72
N LYS A 98 -10.18 -5.97 3.13
CA LYS A 98 -10.26 -5.78 1.66
C LYS A 98 -8.88 -5.80 1.00
N GLY A 99 -7.78 -5.90 1.76
CA GLY A 99 -6.42 -5.90 1.22
C GLY A 99 -5.89 -4.48 0.98
N THR A 100 -5.40 -4.21 -0.23
CA THR A 100 -4.76 -2.91 -0.55
C THR A 100 -5.16 -2.38 -1.92
N VAL A 101 -5.12 -1.06 -2.09
CA VAL A 101 -5.02 -0.43 -3.42
C VAL A 101 -3.68 0.26 -3.57
N ALA A 102 -3.00 0.01 -4.68
CA ALA A 102 -1.63 0.48 -4.91
C ALA A 102 -1.48 1.11 -6.29
N LEU A 103 -0.75 2.23 -6.36
CA LEU A 103 -0.29 2.79 -7.64
C LEU A 103 1.13 2.31 -7.88
N LEU A 104 1.34 1.61 -8.99
CA LEU A 104 2.62 0.98 -9.34
C LEU A 104 3.01 1.33 -10.77
N GLU A 105 4.31 1.27 -11.07
CA GLU A 105 4.83 1.45 -12.42
C GLU A 105 4.41 0.30 -13.34
N THR A 106 3.86 0.61 -14.52
CA THR A 106 3.38 -0.40 -15.49
C THR A 106 4.47 -1.38 -15.92
N THR A 107 5.73 -0.93 -16.00
CA THR A 107 6.89 -1.77 -16.36
C THR A 107 7.25 -2.81 -15.30
N LYS A 108 6.69 -2.69 -14.09
CA LYS A 108 6.91 -3.59 -12.95
C LYS A 108 5.77 -4.58 -12.76
N ILE A 109 4.77 -4.57 -13.64
CA ILE A 109 3.58 -5.41 -13.55
C ILE A 109 3.80 -6.66 -14.40
N PRO A 110 3.51 -7.86 -13.86
CA PRO A 110 3.59 -9.08 -14.66
C PRO A 110 2.54 -9.08 -15.78
N ASP A 111 2.84 -9.75 -16.90
CA ASP A 111 1.91 -9.86 -18.04
C ASP A 111 0.60 -10.56 -17.64
N GLN A 112 0.69 -11.52 -16.71
CA GLN A 112 -0.44 -12.20 -16.11
C GLN A 112 -0.55 -11.81 -14.64
N LEU A 113 -1.71 -11.26 -14.26
CA LEU A 113 -2.00 -10.93 -12.87
C LEU A 113 -2.46 -12.16 -12.09
N PRO A 114 -2.04 -12.30 -10.82
CA PRO A 114 -2.59 -13.30 -9.91
C PRO A 114 -4.11 -13.10 -9.70
N PRO A 115 -4.87 -14.15 -9.35
CA PRO A 115 -6.33 -14.09 -9.26
C PRO A 115 -6.88 -13.13 -8.20
N ASP A 116 -6.09 -12.83 -7.17
CA ASP A 116 -6.41 -11.85 -6.11
C ASP A 116 -6.04 -10.41 -6.48
N VAL A 117 -5.55 -10.16 -7.69
CA VAL A 117 -5.14 -8.83 -8.16
C VAL A 117 -6.00 -8.39 -9.33
N SER A 118 -6.58 -7.20 -9.24
CA SER A 118 -7.41 -6.61 -10.29
C SER A 118 -6.99 -5.19 -10.63
N ILE A 119 -7.19 -4.79 -11.90
CA ILE A 119 -6.89 -3.43 -12.36
C ILE A 119 -8.07 -2.51 -11.99
N VAL A 120 -7.78 -1.47 -11.22
CA VAL A 120 -8.73 -0.41 -10.88
C VAL A 120 -8.67 0.73 -11.90
N HIS A 121 -7.46 1.11 -12.34
CA HIS A 121 -7.28 2.20 -13.28
C HIS A 121 -5.96 2.10 -14.05
N THR A 122 -5.99 2.47 -15.32
CA THR A 122 -4.80 2.65 -16.19
C THR A 122 -4.87 4.02 -16.85
N LYS A 123 -3.76 4.76 -16.91
CA LYS A 123 -3.69 6.00 -17.68
C LYS A 123 -2.58 5.90 -18.73
N GLN A 124 -2.94 5.92 -20.02
CA GLN A 124 -2.00 6.27 -21.08
C GLN A 124 -2.01 7.80 -21.27
N LEU A 125 -0.86 8.46 -21.25
CA LEU A 125 -0.75 9.87 -21.65
C LEU A 125 -0.79 10.00 -23.17
N ARG A 126 -1.57 10.97 -23.68
CA ARG A 126 -1.77 11.24 -25.12
C ARG A 126 -0.53 11.77 -25.86
N THR A 127 0.60 12.00 -25.18
CA THR A 127 1.74 12.78 -25.69
C THR A 127 3.01 11.97 -25.94
N GLY A 128 2.96 10.63 -25.96
CA GLY A 128 4.12 9.78 -26.31
C GLY A 128 5.22 9.70 -25.24
N ILE A 129 5.08 10.42 -24.12
CA ILE A 129 5.87 10.23 -22.90
C ILE A 129 4.90 9.70 -21.84
N LEU A 130 4.96 8.39 -21.59
CA LEU A 130 4.05 7.72 -20.67
C LEU A 130 4.33 8.11 -19.22
N ALA A 131 3.31 8.56 -18.50
CA ALA A 131 3.25 8.30 -17.06
C ALA A 131 2.76 6.85 -16.94
N ASN A 132 3.71 5.91 -16.91
CA ASN A 132 3.46 4.47 -16.87
C ASN A 132 3.04 4.04 -15.48
N PHE A 133 1.80 4.31 -15.07
CA PHE A 133 1.27 3.72 -13.84
C PHE A 133 -0.02 2.96 -14.06
N VAL A 134 -0.20 1.95 -13.21
CA VAL A 134 -1.45 1.23 -13.00
C VAL A 134 -1.86 1.39 -11.55
N ILE A 135 -3.16 1.42 -11.30
CA ILE A 135 -3.71 1.28 -9.96
C ILE A 135 -4.33 -0.10 -9.87
N LEU A 136 -3.83 -0.90 -8.93
CA LEU A 136 -4.26 -2.27 -8.67
C LEU A 136 -4.99 -2.36 -7.34
N HIS A 137 -6.00 -3.22 -7.28
CA HIS A 137 -6.57 -3.71 -6.03
C HIS A 137 -6.04 -5.12 -5.80
N LEU A 138 -5.40 -5.34 -4.65
CA LEU A 138 -4.87 -6.63 -4.22
C LEU A 138 -5.71 -7.09 -3.02
N SER A 139 -6.53 -8.12 -3.22
CA SER A 139 -7.49 -8.60 -2.23
C SER A 139 -6.80 -9.39 -1.12
N ALA A 140 -7.25 -9.21 0.12
CA ALA A 140 -6.84 -10.06 1.23
C ALA A 140 -7.61 -11.39 1.24
N PRO A 141 -7.03 -12.47 1.81
CA PRO A 141 -7.78 -13.68 2.07
C PRO A 141 -8.92 -13.42 3.06
N THR A 142 -10.00 -14.18 2.94
CA THR A 142 -11.09 -14.16 3.92
C THR A 142 -10.65 -14.90 5.18
N ILE A 143 -10.59 -14.20 6.32
CA ILE A 143 -10.24 -14.76 7.63
C ILE A 143 -11.50 -14.78 8.50
N SER A 144 -12.02 -15.96 8.82
CA SER A 144 -13.24 -16.14 9.63
C SER A 144 -12.99 -16.14 11.13
N ASP A 145 -11.76 -16.38 11.56
CA ASP A 145 -11.32 -16.52 12.95
C ASP A 145 -10.40 -15.38 13.40
N ALA A 146 -10.66 -14.15 12.93
CA ALA A 146 -9.96 -12.97 13.40
C ALA A 146 -10.22 -12.74 14.90
N VAL A 147 -9.16 -12.49 15.67
CA VAL A 147 -9.18 -12.29 17.12
C VAL A 147 -8.96 -10.82 17.47
N ASP A 148 -7.90 -10.21 16.94
CA ASP A 148 -7.52 -8.82 17.22
C ASP A 148 -6.82 -8.23 16.00
N THR A 149 -7.34 -7.15 15.43
CA THR A 149 -6.78 -6.52 14.22
C THR A 149 -5.72 -5.46 14.53
N THR A 150 -5.45 -5.22 15.81
CA THR A 150 -4.50 -4.19 16.27
C THR A 150 -3.09 -4.49 15.76
N GLY A 151 -2.49 -3.52 15.07
CA GLY A 151 -1.12 -3.66 14.54
C GLY A 151 -1.00 -4.43 13.22
N ALA A 152 -2.09 -4.82 12.57
CA ALA A 152 -2.05 -5.47 11.25
C ALA A 152 -1.39 -4.58 10.18
N GLY A 153 -1.59 -3.26 10.25
CA GLY A 153 -0.92 -2.29 9.36
C GLY A 153 0.60 -2.26 9.55
N ASP A 154 1.08 -2.30 10.79
CA ASP A 154 2.52 -2.37 11.09
C ASP A 154 3.11 -3.71 10.67
N SER A 155 2.37 -4.81 10.86
CA SER A 155 2.72 -6.15 10.36
C SER A 155 2.86 -6.15 8.83
N PHE A 156 1.92 -5.52 8.11
CA PHE A 156 2.00 -5.33 6.67
C PHE A 156 3.25 -4.55 6.26
N VAL A 157 3.52 -3.39 6.87
CA VAL A 157 4.68 -2.55 6.53
C VAL A 157 6.00 -3.29 6.81
N GLY A 158 6.09 -3.98 7.95
CA GLY A 158 7.25 -4.80 8.30
C GLY A 158 7.48 -5.95 7.32
N ALA A 159 6.41 -6.65 6.92
CA ALA A 159 6.48 -7.71 5.91
C ALA A 159 6.87 -7.17 4.53
N LEU A 160 6.31 -6.03 4.12
CA LEU A 160 6.66 -5.35 2.88
C LEU A 160 8.17 -5.01 2.84
N ALA A 161 8.68 -4.42 3.93
CA ALA A 161 10.10 -4.13 4.07
C ALA A 161 10.98 -5.39 3.98
N HIS A 162 10.53 -6.49 4.63
CA HIS A 162 11.21 -7.78 4.53
C HIS A 162 11.29 -8.29 3.10
N PHE A 163 10.17 -8.33 2.36
CA PHE A 163 10.16 -8.87 1.00
C PHE A 163 10.93 -8.00 0.01
N ILE A 164 10.85 -6.68 0.12
CA ILE A 164 11.66 -5.77 -0.71
C ILE A 164 13.16 -6.01 -0.47
N SER A 165 13.58 -6.14 0.79
CA SER A 165 14.99 -6.29 1.17
C SER A 165 15.56 -7.68 0.89
N ARG A 166 14.77 -8.72 1.18
CA ARG A 166 15.23 -10.12 1.14
C ARG A 166 14.89 -10.85 -0.16
N HIS A 167 13.93 -10.33 -0.91
CA HIS A 167 13.48 -10.90 -2.17
C HIS A 167 13.43 -9.84 -3.29
N PRO A 168 14.55 -9.14 -3.60
CA PRO A 168 14.57 -8.03 -4.55
C PRO A 168 14.27 -8.44 -6.00
N ASN A 169 14.36 -9.74 -6.32
CA ASN A 169 14.03 -10.28 -7.64
C ASN A 169 12.51 -10.44 -7.85
N LEU A 170 11.71 -10.37 -6.78
CA LEU A 170 10.26 -10.36 -6.90
C LEU A 170 9.77 -8.96 -7.29
N GLY A 171 8.68 -8.91 -8.06
CA GLY A 171 8.02 -7.65 -8.39
C GLY A 171 7.24 -7.06 -7.21
N PRO A 172 6.90 -5.77 -7.27
CA PRO A 172 6.13 -5.09 -6.21
C PRO A 172 4.77 -5.74 -5.95
N VAL A 173 4.14 -6.34 -6.97
CA VAL A 173 2.90 -7.10 -6.81
C VAL A 173 3.09 -8.25 -5.81
N GLU A 174 4.14 -9.06 -5.98
CA GLU A 174 4.44 -10.16 -5.05
C GLU A 174 4.84 -9.65 -3.66
N HIS A 175 5.61 -8.57 -3.56
CA HIS A 175 5.94 -7.98 -2.26
C HIS A 175 4.69 -7.60 -1.47
N ILE A 176 3.72 -6.96 -2.14
CA ILE A 176 2.46 -6.55 -1.51
C ILE A 176 1.59 -7.76 -1.17
N ARG A 177 1.40 -8.72 -2.09
CA ARG A 177 0.62 -9.94 -1.84
C ARG A 177 1.15 -10.70 -0.62
N ARG A 178 2.45 -10.91 -0.55
CA ARG A 178 3.07 -11.63 0.59
C ARG A 178 2.98 -10.83 1.89
N ALA A 179 3.06 -9.50 1.82
CA ALA A 179 2.85 -8.63 2.98
C ALA A 179 1.39 -8.68 3.49
N ILE A 180 0.41 -8.72 2.59
CA ILE A 180 -1.01 -8.92 2.92
C ILE A 180 -1.18 -10.26 3.67
N TRP A 181 -0.55 -11.35 3.21
CA TRP A 181 -0.62 -12.64 3.91
C TRP A 181 -0.13 -12.57 5.34
N VAL A 182 1.04 -12.00 5.56
CA VAL A 182 1.64 -11.89 6.90
C VAL A 182 0.74 -11.06 7.82
N ALA A 183 0.19 -9.96 7.33
CA ALA A 183 -0.77 -9.14 8.08
C ALA A 183 -2.07 -9.90 8.39
N SER A 184 -2.58 -10.73 7.45
CA SER A 184 -3.75 -11.58 7.69
C SER A 184 -3.49 -12.68 8.73
N GLN A 185 -2.24 -13.09 8.94
CA GLN A 185 -1.90 -14.03 10.01
C GLN A 185 -1.79 -13.35 11.38
N SER A 186 -1.33 -12.08 11.43
CA SER A 186 -1.19 -11.40 12.72
C SER A 186 -2.52 -11.18 13.43
N ILE A 187 -3.64 -11.10 12.70
CA ILE A 187 -4.94 -10.84 13.33
C ILE A 187 -5.53 -12.05 14.07
N ARG A 188 -4.91 -13.23 13.96
CA ARG A 188 -5.41 -14.51 14.53
C ARG A 188 -4.99 -14.70 15.99
N LYS A 189 -4.21 -13.77 16.55
CA LYS A 189 -3.77 -13.76 17.96
C LYS A 189 -3.97 -12.36 18.54
N ALA A 190 -4.20 -12.30 19.85
CA ALA A 190 -4.34 -11.02 20.54
C ALA A 190 -3.00 -10.27 20.65
N GLY A 191 -3.08 -8.94 20.61
CA GLY A 191 -1.96 -8.03 20.83
C GLY A 191 -1.25 -7.60 19.56
N THR A 192 -0.33 -6.65 19.70
CA THR A 192 0.39 -6.00 18.60
C THR A 192 1.62 -6.83 18.21
N GLN A 193 2.80 -6.52 18.74
CA GLN A 193 4.03 -7.25 18.39
C GLN A 193 3.98 -8.74 18.77
N SER A 194 3.23 -9.09 19.81
CA SER A 194 3.05 -10.48 20.27
C SER A 194 2.24 -11.35 19.30
N SER A 195 1.45 -10.74 18.40
CA SER A 195 0.65 -11.48 17.43
C SER A 195 1.37 -11.71 16.11
N TYR A 196 2.49 -11.04 15.87
CA TYR A 196 3.22 -11.14 14.60
C TYR A 196 3.79 -12.55 14.41
N PRO A 197 3.54 -13.19 13.26
CA PRO A 197 3.95 -14.56 13.04
C PRO A 197 5.48 -14.67 12.91
N GLY A 198 6.05 -15.67 13.57
CA GLY A 198 7.42 -16.11 13.30
C GLY A 198 7.54 -16.77 11.92
N ARG A 199 8.76 -16.84 11.39
CA ARG A 199 9.02 -17.50 10.09
C ARG A 199 8.53 -18.95 10.04
N ASN A 200 8.64 -19.68 11.15
CA ASN A 200 8.22 -21.07 11.28
C ASN A 200 6.69 -21.24 11.35
N GLU A 201 5.94 -20.15 11.53
CA GLU A 201 4.47 -20.14 11.54
C GLU A 201 3.90 -19.80 10.16
N LEU A 202 4.76 -19.51 9.19
CA LEU A 202 4.40 -19.13 7.82
C LEU A 202 4.79 -20.25 6.84
N PRO A 203 4.03 -20.43 5.75
CA PRO A 203 4.33 -21.46 4.76
C PRO A 203 5.66 -21.18 4.08
N SER A 204 6.47 -22.22 3.83
CA SER A 204 7.79 -22.08 3.21
C SER A 204 7.72 -21.48 1.80
N SER A 205 6.65 -21.76 1.04
CA SER A 205 6.38 -21.19 -0.28
C SER A 205 6.28 -19.66 -0.28
N LEU A 206 5.91 -19.03 0.86
CA LEU A 206 5.89 -17.58 1.01
C LEU A 206 7.26 -16.94 0.81
N PHE A 207 8.33 -17.71 0.99
CA PHE A 207 9.71 -17.25 0.83
C PHE A 207 10.38 -17.80 -0.44
N GLY A 208 9.61 -18.45 -1.32
CA GLY A 208 10.09 -18.97 -2.60
C GLY A 208 10.28 -17.87 -3.65
N THR A 209 10.82 -18.24 -4.81
CA THR A 209 10.99 -17.34 -5.97
C THR A 209 9.78 -17.30 -6.89
N ASP A 210 8.91 -18.31 -6.81
CA ASP A 210 7.74 -18.43 -7.67
C ASP A 210 6.56 -17.60 -7.13
N GLU A 211 5.51 -17.46 -7.95
CA GLU A 211 4.26 -16.81 -7.52
C GLU A 211 3.73 -17.49 -6.25
N PHE A 212 3.46 -16.68 -5.21
CA PHE A 212 2.88 -17.22 -3.98
C PHE A 212 1.40 -17.54 -4.18
N ILE A 213 1.01 -18.77 -3.88
CA ILE A 213 -0.39 -19.20 -3.82
C ILE A 213 -0.82 -19.22 -2.37
N TRP A 214 -1.87 -18.44 -2.06
CA TRP A 214 -2.50 -18.41 -0.75
C TRP A 214 -2.87 -19.83 -0.30
N PRO A 215 -2.40 -20.29 0.88
CA PRO A 215 -2.91 -21.52 1.47
C PRO A 215 -4.42 -21.43 1.67
N THR A 216 -5.12 -22.54 1.48
CA THR A 216 -6.53 -22.65 1.85
C THR A 216 -6.65 -22.55 3.37
N ILE A 217 -7.53 -21.68 3.84
CA ILE A 217 -7.75 -21.34 5.26
C ILE A 217 -9.19 -21.65 5.63
#